data_AF-A0A956ZFU0-F1
#
_entry.id   AF-A0A956ZFU0-F1
#
_cell.length_a   1.000
_cell.length_b   1.000
_cell.length_c   1.000
_cell.angle_alpha   90.00
_cell.angle_beta   90.00
_cell.angle_gamma   90.00
#
_symmetry.space_group_name_H-M   'P 1'
#
loop_
_entity.id
_entity.type
_entity.pdbx_description
1 polymer ?
#
loop_
_entity_poly.entity_id
_entity_poly.type
_entity_poly.pdbx_seq_one_letter_code
_entity_poly.pdbx_strand_id
1 'polypeptide(L)'
;MSYTRSIIVSGVVLSGLFTYLFFDSIFDGAPLGANCPLFLISLSAIMLPLAITNKLPRRRHSLWFVFAAFILSTLTVLRDSEFLTGLNCAVALFLILTASISMQGFRVLTSGIAQYIQALAAGIESITIKPWQFFFNLLNYNDLLQPKAREVVGGALRGTAIALPLVLIFGGLFISADAAFAGMVERSLQIDIEGLSRHLLILCLSLWAIIGFLHGMFTGKGYDHIDWGEEKEAEAHPFKLGLVEVSTVLTLINLLFGAFIYVQFTYLFGGTSTLMETSNLTLAEYARRGFFELAAVVALTLPTLMLLDWSFKKESRIEAITFSSQALVNVAFTLVIMLSACKRMQL
;
A
#
# COMPACT_ATOMS: atom_id res chain seq x y z
N MET A 1 12.70 22.60 0.87
CA MET A 1 12.19 22.39 -0.51
C MET A 1 13.02 21.43 -1.36
N SER A 2 14.36 21.36 -1.23
CA SER A 2 15.21 20.54 -2.14
C SER A 2 14.98 19.01 -2.01
N TYR A 3 14.85 18.46 -0.80
CA TYR A 3 14.82 17.00 -0.62
C TYR A 3 13.48 16.33 -0.99
N THR A 4 12.33 17.01 -0.81
CA THR A 4 11.00 16.46 -1.12
C THR A 4 10.86 16.11 -2.61
N ARG A 5 11.33 16.99 -3.50
CA ARG A 5 11.32 16.73 -4.96
C ARG A 5 12.23 15.57 -5.33
N SER A 6 13.42 15.51 -4.72
CA SER A 6 14.36 14.41 -4.95
C SER A 6 13.80 13.05 -4.49
N ILE A 7 13.04 13.01 -3.38
CA ILE A 7 12.38 11.78 -2.90
C ILE A 7 11.31 11.31 -3.90
N ILE A 8 10.48 12.21 -4.42
CA ILE A 8 9.41 11.86 -5.37
C ILE A 8 10.01 11.31 -6.66
N VAL A 9 10.97 12.03 -7.26
CA VAL A 9 11.62 11.61 -8.51
C VAL A 9 12.31 10.27 -8.32
N SER A 10 13.07 10.12 -7.23
CA SER A 10 13.75 8.86 -6.90
C SER A 10 12.78 7.70 -6.67
N GLY A 11 11.67 7.97 -5.97
CA GLY A 11 10.64 6.97 -5.67
C GLY A 11 9.95 6.45 -6.94
N VAL A 12 9.57 7.36 -7.84
CA VAL A 12 8.95 6.99 -9.13
C VAL A 12 9.91 6.18 -10.01
N VAL A 13 11.17 6.60 -10.11
CA VAL A 13 12.18 5.89 -10.91
C VAL A 13 12.44 4.48 -10.36
N LEU A 14 12.64 4.35 -9.04
CA LEU A 14 12.89 3.05 -8.41
C LEU A 14 11.67 2.14 -8.45
N SER A 15 10.47 2.68 -8.32
CA SER A 15 9.22 1.90 -8.41
C SER A 15 8.95 1.40 -9.83
N GLY A 16 9.18 2.24 -10.84
CA GLY A 16 9.12 1.80 -12.24
C GLY A 16 10.14 0.70 -12.53
N LEU A 17 11.38 0.85 -12.04
CA LEU A 17 12.42 -0.16 -12.17
C LEU A 17 12.07 -1.46 -11.43
N PHE A 18 11.53 -1.36 -10.21
CA PHE A 18 11.09 -2.54 -9.44
C PHE A 18 10.00 -3.28 -10.18
N THR A 19 9.00 -2.56 -10.69
CA THR A 19 7.90 -3.15 -11.45
C THR A 19 8.45 -3.86 -12.68
N TYR A 20 9.32 -3.22 -13.45
CA TYR A 20 9.94 -3.83 -14.62
C TYR A 20 10.76 -5.10 -14.30
N LEU A 21 11.54 -5.09 -13.22
CA LEU A 21 12.43 -6.21 -12.87
C LEU A 21 11.69 -7.39 -12.22
N PHE A 22 10.62 -7.15 -11.48
CA PHE A 22 9.99 -8.19 -10.65
C PHE A 22 8.60 -8.61 -11.11
N PHE A 23 8.01 -7.97 -12.13
CA PHE A 23 6.66 -8.31 -12.60
C PHE A 23 6.54 -9.81 -12.96
N ASP A 24 7.38 -10.28 -13.88
CA ASP A 24 7.37 -11.67 -14.35
C ASP A 24 7.77 -12.66 -13.23
N SER A 25 8.66 -12.24 -12.32
CA SER A 25 9.03 -13.07 -11.16
C SER A 25 7.88 -13.25 -10.17
N ILE A 26 7.03 -12.25 -10.01
CA ILE A 26 5.91 -12.26 -9.06
C ILE A 26 4.70 -12.99 -9.63
N PHE A 27 4.40 -12.80 -10.92
CA PHE A 27 3.18 -13.34 -11.53
C PHE A 27 3.40 -14.60 -12.37
N ASP A 28 4.55 -14.71 -13.02
CA ASP A 28 4.83 -15.78 -13.97
C ASP A 28 5.89 -16.76 -13.44
N GLY A 29 6.32 -16.58 -12.19
CA GLY A 29 7.28 -17.46 -11.51
C GLY A 29 8.68 -17.42 -12.10
N ALA A 30 9.02 -16.36 -12.84
CA ALA A 30 10.35 -16.22 -13.41
C ALA A 30 11.43 -16.14 -12.31
N PRO A 31 12.58 -16.82 -12.47
CA PRO A 31 13.62 -16.82 -11.45
C PRO A 31 14.12 -15.40 -11.18
N LEU A 32 14.30 -15.06 -9.89
CA LEU A 32 14.74 -13.73 -9.45
C LEU A 32 16.12 -13.35 -10.01
N GLY A 33 17.00 -14.33 -10.22
CA GLY A 33 18.28 -14.20 -10.92
C GLY A 33 19.03 -12.89 -10.64
N ALA A 34 19.26 -12.11 -11.70
CA ALA A 34 19.96 -10.83 -11.68
C ALA A 34 19.09 -9.62 -11.26
N ASN A 35 17.77 -9.80 -11.08
CA ASN A 35 16.84 -8.72 -10.75
C ASN A 35 17.13 -8.14 -9.36
N CYS A 36 17.41 -9.01 -8.38
CA CYS A 36 17.79 -8.61 -7.03
C CYS A 36 19.04 -7.71 -6.98
N PRO A 37 20.21 -8.11 -7.52
CA PRO A 37 21.41 -7.29 -7.43
C PRO A 37 21.28 -5.98 -8.22
N LEU A 38 20.58 -5.99 -9.37
CA LEU A 38 20.30 -4.79 -10.15
C LEU A 38 19.45 -3.78 -9.38
N PHE A 39 18.41 -4.25 -8.70
CA PHE A 39 17.58 -3.39 -7.87
C PHE A 39 18.35 -2.82 -6.68
N LEU A 40 19.18 -3.63 -6.01
CA LEU A 40 19.98 -3.15 -4.87
C LEU A 40 21.06 -2.13 -5.27
N ILE A 41 21.70 -2.31 -6.44
CA ILE A 41 22.63 -1.32 -6.99
C ILE A 41 21.88 0.00 -7.19
N SER A 42 20.71 -0.05 -7.82
CA SER A 42 19.92 1.13 -8.15
C SER A 42 19.44 1.86 -6.88
N LEU A 43 18.95 1.10 -5.89
CA LEU A 43 18.55 1.63 -4.59
C LEU A 43 19.73 2.29 -3.87
N SER A 44 20.90 1.64 -3.84
CA SER A 44 22.11 2.16 -3.20
C SER A 44 22.66 3.40 -3.90
N ALA A 45 22.62 3.41 -5.24
CA ALA A 45 23.06 4.52 -6.09
C ALA A 45 22.20 5.78 -5.91
N ILE A 46 20.94 5.63 -5.46
CA ILE A 46 20.06 6.75 -5.11
C ILE A 46 20.19 7.11 -3.63
N MET A 47 20.23 6.12 -2.76
CA MET A 47 20.32 6.28 -1.31
C MET A 47 21.57 7.05 -0.89
N LEU A 48 22.74 6.68 -1.41
CA LEU A 48 24.04 7.25 -0.99
C LEU A 48 24.20 8.74 -1.37
N PRO A 49 23.93 9.17 -2.62
CA PRO A 49 23.98 10.60 -2.98
C PRO A 49 22.93 11.42 -2.22
N LEU A 50 21.74 10.88 -2.00
CA LEU A 50 20.71 11.54 -1.20
C LEU A 50 21.17 11.74 0.25
N ALA A 51 21.88 10.78 0.84
CA ALA A 51 22.47 10.94 2.17
C ALA A 51 23.61 11.97 2.21
N ILE A 52 24.45 12.01 1.17
CA ILE A 52 25.58 12.96 1.05
C ILE A 52 25.07 14.39 0.88
N THR A 53 24.14 14.61 -0.05
CA THR A 53 23.60 15.94 -0.39
C THR A 53 22.85 16.58 0.77
N ASN A 54 22.19 15.76 1.61
CA ASN A 54 21.44 16.24 2.77
C ASN A 54 22.22 16.16 4.10
N LYS A 55 23.54 15.93 4.05
CA LYS A 55 24.45 15.95 5.21
C LYS A 55 24.03 15.04 6.37
N LEU A 56 23.47 13.86 6.06
CA LEU A 56 23.16 12.85 7.07
C LEU A 56 24.46 12.37 7.76
N PRO A 57 24.42 12.01 9.06
CA PRO A 57 25.58 11.52 9.79
C PRO A 57 26.12 10.20 9.21
N ARG A 58 27.10 10.32 8.31
CA ARG A 58 27.65 9.19 7.55
C ARG A 58 28.73 8.47 8.37
N ARG A 59 28.36 7.43 9.10
CA ARG A 59 29.34 6.52 9.72
C ARG A 59 29.92 5.57 8.66
N ARG A 60 31.25 5.37 8.65
CA ARG A 60 31.95 4.48 7.72
C ARG A 60 31.39 3.04 7.70
N HIS A 61 30.79 2.61 8.81
CA HIS A 61 30.17 1.28 8.95
C HIS A 61 28.89 1.09 8.14
N SER A 62 28.16 2.17 7.82
CA SER A 62 26.95 2.08 6.98
C SER A 62 27.25 1.54 5.57
N LEU A 63 28.42 1.86 5.03
CA LEU A 63 28.87 1.40 3.71
C LEU A 63 29.16 -0.11 3.69
N TRP A 64 29.58 -0.68 4.81
CA TRP A 64 29.83 -2.13 4.92
C TRP A 64 28.53 -2.94 4.87
N PHE A 65 27.44 -2.42 5.44
CA PHE A 65 26.12 -3.07 5.33
C PHE A 65 25.58 -3.04 3.90
N VAL A 66 25.74 -1.91 3.19
CA VAL A 66 25.38 -1.80 1.76
C VAL A 66 26.22 -2.77 0.92
N PHE A 67 27.53 -2.86 1.19
CA PHE A 67 28.42 -3.77 0.51
C PHE A 67 28.08 -5.25 0.77
N ALA A 68 27.77 -5.61 2.02
CA ALA A 68 27.33 -6.96 2.37
C ALA A 68 25.99 -7.34 1.72
N ALA A 69 25.04 -6.40 1.65
CA ALA A 69 23.77 -6.60 0.96
C ALA A 69 23.99 -6.86 -0.54
N PHE A 70 24.91 -6.12 -1.16
CA PHE A 70 25.28 -6.29 -2.57
C PHE A 70 25.87 -7.68 -2.86
N ILE A 71 26.82 -8.15 -2.03
CA ILE A 71 27.41 -9.49 -2.18
C ILE A 71 26.33 -10.56 -2.06
N LEU A 72 25.50 -10.51 -1.02
CA LEU A 72 24.45 -11.50 -0.79
C LEU A 72 23.41 -11.51 -1.91
N SER A 73 23.10 -10.36 -2.47
CA SER A 73 22.20 -10.27 -3.61
C SER A 73 22.84 -10.78 -4.89
N THR A 74 24.15 -10.77 -5.04
CA THR A 74 24.81 -11.37 -6.23
C THR A 74 24.75 -12.89 -6.17
N LEU A 75 24.65 -13.47 -4.97
CA LEU A 75 24.48 -14.92 -4.78
C LEU A 75 23.12 -15.45 -5.26
N THR A 76 22.12 -14.60 -5.53
CA THR A 76 20.84 -15.03 -6.14
C THR A 76 21.01 -15.41 -7.61
N VAL A 77 22.08 -14.95 -8.26
CA VAL A 77 22.42 -15.31 -9.66
C VAL A 77 23.06 -16.70 -9.72
N LEU A 78 23.79 -17.08 -8.66
CA LEU A 78 24.62 -18.28 -8.63
C LEU A 78 23.93 -19.47 -7.96
N ARG A 79 22.66 -19.35 -7.56
CA ARG A 79 21.93 -20.36 -6.79
C ARG A 79 20.59 -20.70 -7.41
N ASP A 80 20.37 -21.99 -7.65
CA ASP A 80 19.10 -22.54 -8.13
C ASP A 80 18.09 -22.88 -7.01
N SER A 81 18.50 -22.80 -5.74
CA SER A 81 17.59 -23.13 -4.62
C SER A 81 16.71 -21.94 -4.24
N GLU A 82 15.40 -22.09 -4.39
CA GLU A 82 14.40 -21.07 -4.03
C GLU A 82 14.49 -20.65 -2.55
N PHE A 83 14.66 -21.60 -1.63
CA PHE A 83 14.77 -21.32 -0.20
C PHE A 83 15.98 -20.43 0.13
N LEU A 84 17.15 -20.75 -0.45
CA LEU A 84 18.38 -20.00 -0.21
C LEU A 84 18.32 -18.61 -0.86
N THR A 85 17.65 -18.50 -2.00
CA THR A 85 17.42 -17.21 -2.68
C THR A 85 16.49 -16.32 -1.88
N GLY A 86 15.40 -16.89 -1.31
CA GLY A 86 14.51 -16.18 -0.40
C GLY A 86 15.22 -15.69 0.86
N LEU A 87 16.05 -16.54 1.46
CA LEU A 87 16.88 -16.18 2.63
C LEU A 87 17.86 -15.04 2.29
N ASN A 88 18.55 -15.12 1.14
CA ASN A 88 19.47 -14.08 0.70
C ASN A 88 18.77 -12.73 0.51
N CYS A 89 17.57 -12.72 -0.08
CA CYS A 89 16.76 -11.51 -0.24
C CYS A 89 16.36 -10.91 1.10
N ALA A 90 15.92 -11.75 2.06
CA ALA A 90 15.55 -11.30 3.40
C ALA A 90 16.73 -10.69 4.16
N VAL A 91 17.91 -11.31 4.11
CA VAL A 91 19.11 -10.78 4.76
C VAL A 91 19.59 -9.50 4.07
N ALA A 92 19.54 -9.43 2.74
CA ALA A 92 19.89 -8.21 2.02
C ALA A 92 18.97 -7.03 2.37
N LEU A 93 17.66 -7.28 2.49
CA LEU A 93 16.69 -6.27 2.94
C LEU A 93 17.00 -5.79 4.37
N PHE A 94 17.28 -6.72 5.28
CA PHE A 94 17.66 -6.41 6.66
C PHE A 94 18.91 -5.53 6.73
N LEU A 95 19.93 -5.84 5.93
CA LEU A 95 21.18 -5.06 5.88
C LEU A 95 20.94 -3.65 5.36
N ILE A 96 20.06 -3.45 4.39
CA ILE A 96 19.73 -2.13 3.84
C ILE A 96 18.93 -1.29 4.84
N LEU A 97 17.96 -1.89 5.53
CA LEU A 97 17.25 -1.22 6.63
C LEU A 97 18.22 -0.78 7.74
N THR A 98 19.16 -1.67 8.09
CA THR A 98 20.20 -1.37 9.08
C THR A 98 21.16 -0.28 8.60
N ALA A 99 21.53 -0.28 7.32
CA ALA A 99 22.35 0.78 6.70
C ALA A 99 21.65 2.14 6.76
N SER A 100 20.35 2.17 6.43
CA SER A 100 19.49 3.36 6.50
C SER A 100 19.49 3.98 7.90
N ILE A 101 19.30 3.16 8.92
CA ILE A 101 19.23 3.60 10.32
C ILE A 101 20.63 3.99 10.83
N SER A 102 21.69 3.31 10.39
CA SER A 102 23.06 3.73 10.69
C SER A 102 23.40 5.11 10.12
N MET A 103 22.87 5.45 8.93
CA MET A 103 23.02 6.79 8.32
C MET A 103 22.22 7.87 9.04
N GLN A 104 21.28 7.52 9.91
CA GLN A 104 20.57 8.44 10.80
C GLN A 104 21.36 8.70 12.10
N GLY A 105 22.54 8.08 12.27
CA GLY A 105 23.46 8.32 13.39
C GLY A 105 23.54 7.17 14.39
N PHE A 106 22.72 6.12 14.21
CA PHE A 106 22.61 4.99 15.12
C PHE A 106 23.91 4.17 15.23
N ARG A 107 24.28 3.78 16.46
CA ARG A 107 25.51 3.02 16.75
C ARG A 107 25.27 1.51 16.69
N VAL A 108 25.11 0.99 15.48
CA VAL A 108 24.79 -0.44 15.22
C VAL A 108 25.79 -1.43 15.86
N LEU A 109 27.08 -1.09 15.92
CA LEU A 109 28.15 -1.98 16.42
C LEU A 109 28.29 -2.03 17.95
N THR A 110 27.80 -1.03 18.67
CA THR A 110 27.85 -0.98 20.15
C THR A 110 26.49 -1.25 20.78
N SER A 111 25.55 -1.69 19.97
CA SER A 111 24.14 -1.86 20.31
C SER A 111 23.87 -3.33 20.61
N GLY A 112 23.12 -3.60 21.68
CA GLY A 112 22.63 -4.93 21.99
C GLY A 112 21.50 -5.38 21.04
N ILE A 113 20.99 -6.59 21.26
CA ILE A 113 19.91 -7.19 20.45
C ILE A 113 18.64 -6.31 20.44
N ALA A 114 18.32 -5.65 21.56
CA ALA A 114 17.14 -4.80 21.69
C ALA A 114 17.13 -3.63 20.67
N GLN A 115 18.30 -3.06 20.41
CA GLN A 115 18.47 -1.98 19.43
C GLN A 115 18.30 -2.45 17.98
N TYR A 116 18.66 -3.70 17.66
CA TYR A 116 18.38 -4.28 16.35
C TYR A 116 16.88 -4.55 16.15
N ILE A 117 16.19 -4.98 17.21
CA ILE A 117 14.72 -5.13 17.18
C ILE A 117 14.05 -3.78 16.95
N GLN A 118 14.51 -2.71 17.61
CA GLN A 118 14.02 -1.36 17.38
C GLN A 118 14.33 -0.87 15.95
N ALA A 119 15.50 -1.20 15.41
CA ALA A 119 15.84 -0.86 14.04
C ALA A 119 14.91 -1.57 13.02
N LEU A 120 14.58 -2.83 13.27
CA LEU A 120 13.56 -3.55 12.50
C LEU A 120 12.19 -2.90 12.60
N ALA A 121 11.75 -2.55 13.81
CA ALA A 121 10.48 -1.86 14.04
C ALA A 121 10.43 -0.51 13.32
N ALA A 122 11.52 0.27 13.37
CA ALA A 122 11.64 1.54 12.64
C ALA A 122 11.66 1.34 11.12
N GLY A 123 12.26 0.24 10.63
CA GLY A 123 12.21 -0.14 9.23
C GLY A 123 10.78 -0.46 8.78
N ILE A 124 10.03 -1.22 9.56
CA ILE A 124 8.62 -1.52 9.31
C ILE A 124 7.79 -0.24 9.38
N GLU A 125 8.02 0.61 10.37
CA GLU A 125 7.39 1.94 10.48
C GLU A 125 7.68 2.79 9.24
N SER A 126 8.91 2.74 8.71
CA SER A 126 9.30 3.49 7.52
C SER A 126 8.52 3.09 6.28
N ILE A 127 8.18 1.83 6.13
CA ILE A 127 7.45 1.32 4.96
C ILE A 127 5.93 1.52 5.13
N THR A 128 5.44 1.45 6.37
CA THR A 128 3.99 1.47 6.66
C THR A 128 3.46 2.87 6.97
N ILE A 129 4.16 3.64 7.80
CA ILE A 129 3.67 4.91 8.38
C ILE A 129 4.21 6.14 7.64
N LYS A 130 5.51 6.16 7.34
CA LYS A 130 6.17 7.34 6.73
C LYS A 130 5.66 7.74 5.33
N PRO A 131 5.24 6.83 4.42
CA PRO A 131 4.72 7.25 3.12
C PRO A 131 3.42 8.06 3.28
N TRP A 132 2.55 7.69 4.23
CA TRP A 132 1.38 8.50 4.56
C TRP A 132 1.75 9.88 5.10
N GLN A 133 2.71 9.96 6.04
CA GLN A 133 3.17 11.24 6.60
C GLN A 133 3.73 12.15 5.49
N PHE A 134 4.54 11.60 4.59
CA PHE A 134 5.07 12.31 3.44
C PHE A 134 3.95 12.84 2.54
N PHE A 135 2.99 11.98 2.24
CA PHE A 135 1.87 12.27 1.36
C PHE A 135 0.94 13.36 1.92
N PHE A 136 0.56 13.28 3.20
CA PHE A 136 -0.26 14.31 3.85
C PHE A 136 0.46 15.65 3.95
N ASN A 137 1.77 15.64 4.20
CA ASN A 137 2.58 16.87 4.17
C ASN A 137 2.63 17.50 2.78
N LEU A 138 2.59 16.69 1.71
CA LEU A 138 2.58 17.16 0.33
C LEU A 138 1.23 17.82 -0.04
N LEU A 139 0.11 17.25 0.43
CA LEU A 139 -1.23 17.77 0.17
C LEU A 139 -1.58 19.03 0.97
N ASN A 140 -0.84 19.33 2.05
CA ASN A 140 -1.09 20.50 2.88
C ASN A 140 -0.58 21.83 2.25
N TYR A 141 -0.08 21.76 1.02
CA TYR A 141 0.56 22.86 0.30
C TYR A 141 -0.38 23.44 -0.77
N ASN A 142 -1.16 24.48 -0.40
CA ASN A 142 -1.90 25.32 -1.35
C ASN A 142 -2.15 26.71 -0.74
N ASP A 143 -1.48 27.74 -1.28
CA ASP A 143 -1.57 29.15 -0.84
C ASP A 143 -2.72 29.94 -1.51
N LEU A 144 -3.78 29.26 -1.98
CA LEU A 144 -4.82 29.88 -2.82
C LEU A 144 -6.26 29.82 -2.27
N LEU A 145 -6.49 29.25 -1.07
CA LEU A 145 -7.85 29.04 -0.51
C LEU A 145 -8.07 29.67 0.87
N GLN A 146 -9.31 30.10 1.14
CA GLN A 146 -9.75 30.53 2.48
C GLN A 146 -9.59 29.41 3.52
N PRO A 147 -9.29 29.73 4.79
CA PRO A 147 -8.85 28.75 5.80
C PRO A 147 -9.84 27.60 6.06
N LYS A 148 -11.16 27.86 6.09
CA LYS A 148 -12.17 26.80 6.23
C LYS A 148 -12.30 25.90 5.00
N ALA A 149 -12.27 26.48 3.79
CA ALA A 149 -12.31 25.71 2.55
C ALA A 149 -11.02 24.89 2.35
N ARG A 150 -9.87 25.42 2.79
CA ARG A 150 -8.58 24.71 2.81
C ARG A 150 -8.65 23.43 3.66
N GLU A 151 -9.27 23.50 4.82
CA GLU A 151 -9.38 22.34 5.72
C GLU A 151 -10.26 21.24 5.12
N VAL A 152 -11.41 21.62 4.53
CA VAL A 152 -12.33 20.68 3.89
C VAL A 152 -11.75 20.11 2.59
N VAL A 153 -11.25 20.95 1.68
CA VAL A 153 -10.67 20.49 0.39
C VAL A 153 -9.40 19.69 0.64
N GLY A 154 -8.53 20.15 1.55
CA GLY A 154 -7.33 19.42 1.94
C GLY A 154 -7.68 18.09 2.60
N GLY A 155 -8.68 18.04 3.48
CA GLY A 155 -9.20 16.80 4.06
C GLY A 155 -9.79 15.85 3.00
N ALA A 156 -10.55 16.37 2.04
CA ALA A 156 -11.14 15.56 0.97
C ALA A 156 -10.09 15.01 0.01
N LEU A 157 -9.06 15.79 -0.36
CA LEU A 157 -7.94 15.31 -1.17
C LEU A 157 -7.15 14.21 -0.45
N ARG A 158 -6.88 14.43 0.83
CA ARG A 158 -6.22 13.45 1.70
C ARG A 158 -7.04 12.16 1.79
N GLY A 159 -8.33 12.29 2.08
CA GLY A 159 -9.28 11.18 2.10
C GLY A 159 -9.36 10.44 0.75
N THR A 160 -9.43 11.16 -0.36
CA THR A 160 -9.48 10.58 -1.71
C THR A 160 -8.24 9.74 -2.00
N ALA A 161 -7.07 10.24 -1.64
CA ALA A 161 -5.84 9.51 -1.87
C ALA A 161 -5.62 8.33 -0.92
N ILE A 162 -6.16 8.37 0.30
CA ILE A 162 -6.25 7.18 1.16
C ILE A 162 -7.21 6.16 0.55
N ALA A 163 -8.33 6.63 -0.01
CA ALA A 163 -9.34 5.77 -0.60
C ALA A 163 -8.85 5.10 -1.88
N LEU A 164 -8.03 5.79 -2.67
CA LEU A 164 -7.58 5.33 -3.99
C LEU A 164 -7.01 3.89 -3.99
N PRO A 165 -6.02 3.53 -3.14
CA PRO A 165 -5.53 2.15 -3.11
C PRO A 165 -6.60 1.15 -2.69
N LEU A 166 -7.48 1.50 -1.74
CA LEU A 166 -8.58 0.64 -1.30
C LEU A 166 -9.59 0.42 -2.45
N VAL A 167 -9.96 1.49 -3.14
CA VAL A 167 -10.86 1.46 -4.31
C VAL A 167 -10.26 0.63 -5.44
N LEU A 168 -8.94 0.72 -5.67
CA LEU A 168 -8.27 -0.11 -6.67
C LEU A 168 -8.26 -1.60 -6.27
N ILE A 169 -8.01 -1.92 -5.00
CA ILE A 169 -8.04 -3.29 -4.49
C ILE A 169 -9.45 -3.88 -4.60
N PHE A 170 -10.46 -3.22 -4.03
CA PHE A 170 -11.85 -3.68 -4.09
C PHE A 170 -12.39 -3.68 -5.52
N GLY A 171 -12.05 -2.66 -6.32
CA GLY A 171 -12.46 -2.57 -7.70
C GLY A 171 -11.87 -3.67 -8.56
N GLY A 172 -10.58 -3.98 -8.38
CA GLY A 172 -9.92 -5.11 -9.02
C GLY A 172 -10.54 -6.45 -8.64
N LEU A 173 -10.86 -6.65 -7.36
CA LEU A 173 -11.57 -7.85 -6.90
C LEU A 173 -12.97 -7.96 -7.55
N PHE A 174 -13.72 -6.86 -7.64
CA PHE A 174 -15.03 -6.85 -8.29
C PHE A 174 -14.97 -7.11 -9.80
N ILE A 175 -13.98 -6.54 -10.49
CA ILE A 175 -13.71 -6.79 -11.92
C ILE A 175 -13.37 -8.28 -12.14
N SER A 176 -12.53 -8.86 -11.29
CA SER A 176 -12.17 -10.28 -11.36
C SER A 176 -13.36 -11.19 -11.01
N ALA A 177 -14.22 -10.75 -10.09
CA ALA A 177 -15.35 -11.53 -9.61
C ALA A 177 -16.53 -11.59 -10.60
N ASP A 178 -16.74 -10.53 -11.38
CA ASP A 178 -17.94 -10.39 -12.21
C ASP A 178 -17.63 -9.78 -13.58
N ALA A 179 -17.89 -10.55 -14.63
CA ALA A 179 -17.63 -10.15 -16.02
C ALA A 179 -18.54 -9.00 -16.48
N ALA A 180 -19.76 -8.86 -15.95
CA ALA A 180 -20.64 -7.74 -16.30
C ALA A 180 -20.13 -6.44 -15.66
N PHE A 181 -19.63 -6.51 -14.43
CA PHE A 181 -18.95 -5.38 -13.80
C PHE A 181 -17.66 -5.01 -14.56
N ALA A 182 -16.84 -6.00 -14.93
CA ALA A 182 -15.66 -5.78 -15.77
C ALA A 182 -16.01 -5.06 -17.09
N GLY A 183 -17.01 -5.57 -17.82
CA GLY A 183 -17.46 -4.98 -19.07
C GLY A 183 -18.03 -3.56 -18.92
N MET A 184 -18.68 -3.23 -17.80
CA MET A 184 -19.10 -1.86 -17.49
C MET A 184 -17.90 -0.93 -17.31
N VAL A 185 -16.87 -1.38 -16.59
CA VAL A 185 -15.66 -0.60 -16.35
C VAL A 185 -14.89 -0.40 -17.67
N GLU A 186 -14.72 -1.45 -18.47
CA GLU A 186 -14.08 -1.38 -19.80
C GLU A 186 -14.75 -0.36 -20.72
N ARG A 187 -16.09 -0.38 -20.81
CA ARG A 187 -16.85 0.56 -21.62
C ARG A 187 -16.72 2.01 -21.13
N SER A 188 -16.62 2.19 -19.82
CA SER A 188 -16.53 3.51 -19.20
C SER A 188 -15.13 4.10 -19.32
N LEU A 189 -14.08 3.27 -19.28
CA LEU A 189 -12.68 3.70 -19.27
C LEU A 189 -11.95 3.54 -20.61
N GLN A 190 -12.47 2.77 -21.56
CA GLN A 190 -11.84 2.48 -22.86
C GLN A 190 -10.40 1.94 -22.75
N ILE A 191 -10.10 1.15 -21.70
CA ILE A 191 -8.77 0.64 -21.40
C ILE A 191 -8.84 -0.89 -21.34
N ASP A 192 -7.83 -1.57 -21.88
CA ASP A 192 -7.62 -3.02 -21.76
C ASP A 192 -7.13 -3.37 -20.34
N ILE A 193 -7.97 -4.06 -19.55
CA ILE A 193 -7.89 -4.07 -18.07
C ILE A 193 -7.07 -5.25 -17.51
N GLU A 194 -7.00 -6.36 -18.24
CA GLU A 194 -6.50 -7.62 -17.69
C GLU A 194 -4.99 -7.56 -17.37
N GLY A 195 -4.20 -6.88 -18.21
CA GLY A 195 -2.78 -6.63 -17.97
C GLY A 195 -2.49 -5.41 -17.09
N LEU A 196 -3.33 -4.37 -17.16
CA LEU A 196 -3.06 -3.08 -16.51
C LEU A 196 -3.24 -3.13 -14.99
N SER A 197 -4.22 -3.90 -14.50
CA SER A 197 -4.51 -4.01 -13.07
C SER A 197 -3.34 -4.55 -12.25
N ARG A 198 -2.65 -5.59 -12.76
CA ARG A 198 -1.48 -6.20 -12.13
C ARG A 198 -0.28 -5.26 -12.10
N HIS A 199 -0.01 -4.57 -13.21
CA HIS A 199 1.10 -3.62 -13.34
C HIS A 199 0.89 -2.41 -12.42
N LEU A 200 -0.32 -1.85 -12.40
CA LEU A 200 -0.65 -0.73 -11.52
C LEU A 200 -0.55 -1.12 -10.04
N LEU A 201 -0.98 -2.34 -9.68
CA LEU A 201 -0.89 -2.83 -8.30
C LEU A 201 0.57 -2.88 -7.83
N ILE A 202 1.46 -3.53 -8.59
CA ILE A 202 2.89 -3.61 -8.22
C ILE A 202 3.53 -2.22 -8.23
N LEU A 203 3.21 -1.38 -9.20
CA LEU A 203 3.71 -0.01 -9.27
C LEU A 203 3.29 0.79 -8.02
N CYS A 204 2.01 0.75 -7.65
CA CYS A 204 1.52 1.46 -6.46
C CYS A 204 2.17 0.94 -5.17
N LEU A 205 2.25 -0.39 -4.98
CA LEU A 205 2.85 -0.98 -3.78
C LEU A 205 4.36 -0.73 -3.69
N SER A 206 5.08 -0.80 -4.80
CA SER A 206 6.51 -0.52 -4.83
C SER A 206 6.78 0.97 -4.60
N LEU A 207 6.01 1.86 -5.23
CA LEU A 207 6.10 3.30 -5.02
C LEU A 207 5.84 3.65 -3.55
N TRP A 208 4.81 3.04 -2.96
CA TRP A 208 4.48 3.15 -1.55
C TRP A 208 5.67 2.82 -0.65
N ALA A 209 6.22 1.61 -0.82
CA ALA A 209 7.30 1.11 0.01
C ALA A 209 8.59 1.93 -0.15
N ILE A 210 8.93 2.31 -1.38
CA ILE A 210 10.16 3.04 -1.69
C ILE A 210 10.08 4.49 -1.18
N ILE A 211 8.96 5.18 -1.38
CA ILE A 211 8.76 6.53 -0.82
C ILE A 211 8.81 6.48 0.71
N GLY A 212 8.19 5.47 1.32
CA GLY A 212 8.25 5.25 2.76
C GLY A 212 9.68 5.09 3.27
N PHE A 213 10.45 4.19 2.66
CA PHE A 213 11.85 3.94 2.99
C PHE A 213 12.69 5.21 2.85
N LEU A 214 12.62 5.90 1.69
CA LEU A 214 13.37 7.12 1.44
C LEU A 214 12.97 8.25 2.40
N HIS A 215 11.68 8.42 2.69
CA HIS A 215 11.24 9.45 3.65
C HIS A 215 11.63 9.11 5.10
N GLY A 216 11.58 7.83 5.46
CA GLY A 216 12.02 7.32 6.76
C GLY A 216 13.48 7.63 7.05
N MET A 217 14.35 7.56 6.02
CA MET A 217 15.76 7.96 6.14
C MET A 217 15.98 9.38 6.66
N PHE A 218 15.07 10.31 6.34
CA PHE A 218 15.21 11.73 6.70
C PHE A 218 14.40 12.13 7.93
N THR A 219 13.47 11.30 8.36
CA THR A 219 12.58 11.57 9.50
C THR A 219 12.93 10.77 10.74
N GLY A 220 13.87 9.81 10.63
CA GLY A 220 14.46 9.14 11.76
C GLY A 220 15.15 10.14 12.67
N LYS A 221 14.58 10.36 13.85
CA LYS A 221 15.25 11.11 14.92
C LYS A 221 16.45 10.26 15.32
N GLY A 222 17.66 10.83 15.24
CA GLY A 222 18.85 10.17 15.79
C GLY A 222 18.54 9.74 17.22
N TYR A 223 18.51 8.43 17.47
CA TYR A 223 18.21 7.84 18.78
C TYR A 223 19.41 8.07 19.71
N ASP A 224 19.74 9.33 20.01
CA ASP A 224 20.92 9.68 20.80
C ASP A 224 20.64 9.71 22.31
N HIS A 225 19.41 9.50 22.78
CA HIS A 225 19.11 9.10 24.16
C HIS A 225 17.72 8.47 24.23
N ILE A 226 17.65 7.17 24.51
CA ILE A 226 16.45 6.55 25.10
C ILE A 226 16.79 6.40 26.58
N ASP A 227 16.33 7.35 27.40
CA ASP A 227 16.27 7.15 28.85
C ASP A 227 15.22 6.08 29.12
N TRP A 228 15.64 4.95 29.70
CA TRP A 228 14.76 3.86 30.12
C TRP A 228 13.94 4.20 31.38
N GLY A 229 13.66 5.48 31.63
CA GLY A 229 13.17 5.99 32.92
C GLY A 229 11.87 6.78 32.88
N GLU A 230 11.31 7.08 31.71
CA GLU A 230 9.99 7.70 31.62
C GLU A 230 9.13 6.86 30.68
N GLU A 231 8.16 6.14 31.25
CA GLU A 231 6.91 5.88 30.55
C GLU A 231 6.32 7.24 30.18
N LYS A 232 6.82 7.84 29.10
CA LYS A 232 6.03 8.79 28.35
C LYS A 232 4.88 7.98 27.82
N GLU A 233 3.76 8.12 28.51
CA GLU A 233 2.43 7.76 28.06
C GLU A 233 2.42 7.87 26.54
N ALA A 234 1.98 6.80 25.89
CA ALA A 234 1.93 6.64 24.44
C ALA A 234 0.95 7.62 23.77
N GLU A 235 1.06 8.93 24.04
CA GLU A 235 0.37 10.03 23.41
C GLU A 235 1.01 10.41 22.07
N ALA A 236 1.29 9.42 21.24
CA ALA A 236 1.64 9.63 19.86
C ALA A 236 0.85 8.66 18.98
N HIS A 237 -0.48 8.82 18.96
CA HIS A 237 -1.28 8.32 17.83
C HIS A 237 -0.71 8.95 16.55
N PRO A 238 0.01 8.17 15.71
CA PRO A 238 0.76 8.75 14.59
C PRO A 238 -0.16 9.10 13.40
N PHE A 239 -1.42 8.65 13.45
CA PHE A 239 -2.47 8.89 12.49
C PHE A 239 -3.69 9.48 13.19
N LYS A 240 -3.89 10.80 13.06
CA LYS A 240 -5.13 11.45 13.47
C LYS A 240 -5.84 11.89 12.19
N LEU A 241 -6.74 11.05 11.70
CA LEU A 241 -7.57 11.41 10.56
C LEU A 241 -8.76 12.26 11.03
N GLY A 242 -9.07 13.30 10.26
CA GLY A 242 -10.25 14.14 10.50
C GLY A 242 -11.52 13.53 9.89
N LEU A 243 -12.69 14.04 10.29
CA LEU A 243 -13.99 13.57 9.79
C LEU A 243 -14.06 13.58 8.26
N VAL A 244 -13.57 14.66 7.63
CA VAL A 244 -13.63 14.83 6.18
C VAL A 244 -12.83 13.74 5.46
N GLU A 245 -11.67 13.36 6.00
CA GLU A 245 -10.82 12.31 5.41
C GLU A 245 -11.51 10.95 5.49
N VAL A 246 -11.91 10.55 6.69
CA VAL A 246 -12.55 9.25 6.95
C VAL A 246 -13.87 9.14 6.20
N SER A 247 -14.68 10.21 6.20
CA SER A 247 -15.94 10.27 5.47
C SER A 247 -15.71 10.16 3.96
N THR A 248 -14.68 10.79 3.42
CA THR A 248 -14.36 10.69 1.99
C THR A 248 -13.96 9.27 1.63
N VAL A 249 -13.13 8.61 2.45
CA VAL A 249 -12.73 7.21 2.25
C VAL A 249 -13.94 6.28 2.23
N LEU A 250 -14.76 6.32 3.27
CA LEU A 250 -15.95 5.48 3.38
C LEU A 250 -16.95 5.76 2.25
N THR A 251 -17.12 7.03 1.86
CA THR A 251 -18.02 7.41 0.76
C THR A 251 -17.56 6.82 -0.56
N LEU A 252 -16.26 6.90 -0.89
CA LEU A 252 -15.72 6.35 -2.14
C LEU A 252 -15.81 4.81 -2.18
N ILE A 253 -15.53 4.14 -1.07
CA ILE A 253 -15.69 2.67 -0.96
C ILE A 253 -17.17 2.29 -1.09
N ASN A 254 -18.08 3.01 -0.43
CA ASN A 254 -19.52 2.75 -0.53
C ASN A 254 -20.05 3.01 -1.95
N LEU A 255 -19.58 4.04 -2.65
CA LEU A 255 -19.93 4.27 -4.04
C LEU A 255 -19.50 3.11 -4.94
N LEU A 256 -18.29 2.60 -4.74
CA LEU A 256 -17.80 1.44 -5.47
C LEU A 256 -18.66 0.18 -5.21
N PHE A 257 -18.94 -0.13 -3.94
CA PHE A 257 -19.78 -1.27 -3.56
C PHE A 257 -21.21 -1.12 -4.09
N GLY A 258 -21.76 0.09 -4.01
CA GLY A 258 -23.08 0.42 -4.55
C GLY A 258 -23.15 0.26 -6.06
N ALA A 259 -22.11 0.68 -6.79
CA ALA A 259 -22.02 0.47 -8.24
C ALA A 259 -21.98 -1.02 -8.60
N PHE A 260 -21.21 -1.81 -7.84
CA PHE A 260 -21.16 -3.26 -8.03
C PHE A 260 -22.53 -3.92 -7.78
N ILE A 261 -23.19 -3.57 -6.67
CA ILE A 261 -24.54 -4.05 -6.34
C ILE A 261 -25.56 -3.63 -7.41
N TYR A 262 -25.48 -2.41 -7.92
CA TYR A 262 -26.35 -1.91 -8.99
C TYR A 262 -26.25 -2.79 -10.25
N VAL A 263 -25.02 -3.13 -10.68
CA VAL A 263 -24.81 -4.05 -11.81
C VAL A 263 -25.44 -5.41 -11.53
N GLN A 264 -25.24 -5.98 -10.35
CA GLN A 264 -25.85 -7.26 -9.98
C GLN A 264 -27.38 -7.23 -10.05
N PHE A 265 -28.01 -6.14 -9.60
CA PHE A 265 -29.46 -5.96 -9.68
C PHE A 265 -29.97 -5.81 -11.12
N THR A 266 -29.25 -5.08 -11.97
CA THR A 266 -29.65 -4.93 -13.39
C THR A 266 -29.68 -6.25 -14.14
N TYR A 267 -28.80 -7.21 -13.81
CA TYR A 267 -28.87 -8.57 -14.32
C TYR A 267 -30.07 -9.33 -13.76
N LEU A 268 -30.28 -9.27 -12.44
CA LEU A 268 -31.28 -10.08 -11.75
C LEU A 268 -32.73 -9.71 -12.15
N PHE A 269 -32.94 -8.48 -12.61
CA PHE A 269 -34.24 -7.96 -13.06
C PHE A 269 -34.30 -7.61 -14.56
N GLY A 270 -33.16 -7.59 -15.27
CA GLY A 270 -33.06 -7.13 -16.66
C GLY A 270 -33.27 -8.19 -17.74
N GLY A 271 -33.57 -9.45 -17.37
CA GLY A 271 -33.86 -10.53 -18.30
C GLY A 271 -32.61 -11.28 -18.78
N THR A 272 -32.70 -12.61 -18.76
CA THR A 272 -31.64 -13.59 -19.02
C THR A 272 -31.21 -13.72 -20.48
N SER A 273 -31.24 -12.64 -21.28
CA SER A 273 -31.04 -12.74 -22.73
C SER A 273 -29.65 -12.33 -23.24
N THR A 274 -28.67 -12.06 -22.37
CA THR A 274 -27.35 -11.57 -22.83
C THR A 274 -26.14 -12.37 -22.33
N LEU A 275 -26.35 -13.43 -21.54
CA LEU A 275 -25.25 -14.19 -20.91
C LEU A 275 -25.13 -15.66 -21.34
N MET A 276 -26.16 -16.26 -21.94
CA MET A 276 -26.06 -17.66 -22.38
C MET A 276 -25.39 -17.84 -23.75
N GLU A 277 -25.20 -16.78 -24.54
CA GLU A 277 -24.57 -16.87 -25.88
C GLU A 277 -23.07 -16.52 -25.91
N THR A 278 -22.54 -15.81 -24.90
CA THR A 278 -21.21 -15.18 -25.00
C THR A 278 -20.11 -15.87 -24.21
N SER A 279 -20.44 -16.72 -23.24
CA SER A 279 -19.45 -17.43 -22.44
C SER A 279 -19.63 -18.93 -22.61
N ASN A 280 -18.80 -19.56 -23.45
CA ASN A 280 -18.63 -21.01 -23.53
C ASN A 280 -18.04 -21.60 -22.22
N LEU A 281 -18.59 -21.24 -21.05
CA LEU A 281 -18.15 -21.69 -19.74
C LEU A 281 -19.09 -22.77 -19.23
N THR A 282 -18.52 -23.83 -18.66
CA THR A 282 -19.31 -24.88 -18.01
C THR A 282 -19.94 -24.32 -16.72
N LEU A 283 -21.11 -24.84 -16.33
CA LEU A 283 -21.87 -24.38 -15.16
C LEU A 283 -21.03 -24.43 -13.85
N ALA A 284 -20.07 -25.37 -13.78
CA ALA A 284 -19.12 -25.50 -12.69
C ALA A 284 -18.01 -24.43 -12.67
N GLU A 285 -17.59 -23.93 -13.83
CA GLU A 285 -16.61 -22.84 -13.97
C GLU A 285 -17.22 -21.50 -13.59
N TYR A 286 -18.47 -21.26 -13.99
CA TYR A 286 -19.21 -20.07 -13.61
C TYR A 286 -19.50 -20.02 -12.09
N ALA A 287 -19.71 -21.17 -11.45
CA ALA A 287 -19.95 -21.27 -10.00
C ALA A 287 -18.69 -21.06 -9.13
N ARG A 288 -17.48 -21.32 -9.65
CA ARG A 288 -16.21 -21.09 -8.94
C ARG A 288 -15.60 -19.72 -9.20
N ARG A 289 -15.88 -19.11 -10.36
CA ARG A 289 -15.35 -17.80 -10.74
C ARG A 289 -15.98 -16.70 -9.90
N GLY A 290 -15.17 -15.95 -9.17
CA GLY A 290 -15.60 -14.81 -8.35
C GLY A 290 -15.94 -15.12 -6.90
N PHE A 291 -16.08 -16.40 -6.51
CA PHE A 291 -16.35 -16.73 -5.11
C PHE A 291 -15.20 -16.33 -4.18
N PHE A 292 -13.96 -16.66 -4.56
CA PHE A 292 -12.77 -16.35 -3.76
C PHE A 292 -12.51 -14.85 -3.69
N GLU A 293 -12.77 -14.13 -4.77
CA GLU A 293 -12.66 -12.68 -4.84
C GLU A 293 -13.68 -11.99 -3.93
N LEU A 294 -14.95 -12.43 -3.95
CA LEU A 294 -15.97 -11.91 -3.05
C LEU A 294 -15.70 -12.27 -1.59
N ALA A 295 -15.17 -13.47 -1.32
CA ALA A 295 -14.70 -13.85 0.01
C ALA A 295 -13.55 -12.94 0.47
N ALA A 296 -12.60 -12.61 -0.42
CA ALA A 296 -11.54 -11.65 -0.15
C ALA A 296 -12.07 -10.24 0.12
N VAL A 297 -13.08 -9.77 -0.62
CA VAL A 297 -13.76 -8.48 -0.36
C VAL A 297 -14.32 -8.46 1.06
N VAL A 298 -15.06 -9.49 1.47
CA VAL A 298 -15.62 -9.59 2.83
C VAL A 298 -14.50 -9.60 3.87
N ALA A 299 -13.46 -10.41 3.65
CA ALA A 299 -12.32 -10.54 4.55
C ALA A 299 -11.52 -9.24 4.70
N LEU A 300 -11.42 -8.42 3.65
CA LEU A 300 -10.72 -7.12 3.66
C LEU A 300 -11.58 -5.98 4.19
N THR A 301 -12.91 -6.08 4.12
CA THR A 301 -13.83 -5.04 4.57
C THR A 301 -13.71 -4.80 6.08
N LEU A 302 -13.67 -5.88 6.88
CA LEU A 302 -13.57 -5.75 8.34
C LEU A 302 -12.26 -5.08 8.80
N PRO A 303 -11.07 -5.52 8.38
CA PRO A 303 -9.82 -4.82 8.69
C PRO A 303 -9.84 -3.35 8.24
N THR A 304 -10.43 -3.05 7.08
CA THR A 304 -10.53 -1.67 6.58
C THR A 304 -11.35 -0.80 7.54
N LEU A 305 -12.51 -1.28 8.00
CA LEU A 305 -13.33 -0.56 8.99
C LEU A 305 -12.62 -0.41 10.33
N MET A 306 -11.92 -1.46 10.80
CA MET A 306 -11.15 -1.41 12.05
C MET A 306 -9.99 -0.40 11.98
N LEU A 307 -9.27 -0.36 10.85
CA LEU A 307 -8.18 0.59 10.64
C LEU A 307 -8.68 2.03 10.58
N LEU A 308 -9.83 2.27 9.94
CA LEU A 308 -10.45 3.58 9.89
C LEU A 308 -10.97 4.02 11.27
N ASP A 309 -11.59 3.11 12.03
CA ASP A 309 -12.04 3.39 13.39
C ASP A 309 -10.87 3.71 14.32
N TRP A 310 -9.78 2.93 14.23
CA TRP A 310 -8.55 3.14 15.01
C TRP A 310 -7.85 4.47 14.67
N SER A 311 -7.91 4.90 13.40
CA SER A 311 -7.27 6.13 12.93
C SER A 311 -8.13 7.39 13.15
N PHE A 312 -9.41 7.22 13.49
CA PHE A 312 -10.36 8.32 13.60
C PHE A 312 -10.54 8.79 15.05
N LYS A 313 -10.15 10.04 15.32
CA LYS A 313 -10.44 10.67 16.61
C LYS A 313 -11.84 11.28 16.59
N LYS A 314 -12.77 10.64 17.28
CA LYS A 314 -14.16 11.12 17.42
C LYS A 314 -14.21 12.23 18.45
N GLU A 315 -14.28 13.49 18.02
CA GLU A 315 -14.33 14.65 18.93
C GLU A 315 -15.78 15.08 19.23
N SER A 316 -16.72 14.78 18.33
CA SER A 316 -18.14 15.10 18.51
C SER A 316 -19.08 13.90 18.34
N ARG A 317 -20.28 14.00 18.92
CA ARG A 317 -21.34 12.99 18.77
C ARG A 317 -21.81 12.87 17.30
N ILE A 318 -21.82 13.98 16.57
CA ILE A 318 -22.21 14.03 15.16
C ILE A 318 -21.17 13.29 14.30
N GLU A 319 -19.89 13.47 14.58
CA GLU A 319 -18.79 12.73 13.94
C GLU A 319 -18.92 11.22 14.13
N ALA A 320 -19.16 10.78 15.37
CA ALA A 320 -19.36 9.38 15.68
C ALA A 320 -20.57 8.79 14.93
N ILE A 321 -21.71 9.50 14.90
CA ILE A 321 -22.91 9.05 14.19
C ILE A 321 -22.65 8.98 12.68
N THR A 322 -21.97 9.98 12.10
CA THR A 322 -21.66 10.01 10.67
C THR A 322 -20.80 8.83 10.27
N PHE A 323 -19.72 8.57 11.02
CA PHE A 323 -18.87 7.40 10.81
C PHE A 323 -19.65 6.09 10.93
N SER A 324 -20.39 5.91 12.04
CA SER A 324 -21.19 4.71 12.27
C SER A 324 -22.24 4.48 11.19
N SER A 325 -22.87 5.55 10.68
CA SER A 325 -23.85 5.44 9.59
C SER A 325 -23.22 4.94 8.29
N GLN A 326 -22.05 5.45 7.90
CA GLN A 326 -21.36 5.04 6.69
C GLN A 326 -20.76 3.64 6.81
N ALA A 327 -20.25 3.28 7.99
CA ALA A 327 -19.81 1.93 8.29
C ALA A 327 -20.98 0.93 8.24
N LEU A 328 -22.15 1.29 8.76
CA LEU A 328 -23.35 0.47 8.68
C LEU A 328 -23.80 0.25 7.22
N VAL A 329 -23.78 1.30 6.40
CA VAL A 329 -24.06 1.19 4.96
C VAL A 329 -23.07 0.25 4.28
N ASN A 330 -21.78 0.35 4.61
CA ASN A 330 -20.75 -0.53 4.05
C ASN A 330 -20.97 -2.00 4.42
N VAL A 331 -21.31 -2.26 5.69
CA VAL A 331 -21.67 -3.60 6.18
C VAL A 331 -22.91 -4.13 5.47
N ALA A 332 -23.94 -3.29 5.29
CA ALA A 332 -25.16 -3.67 4.57
C ALA A 332 -24.86 -4.05 3.11
N PHE A 333 -24.03 -3.28 2.41
CA PHE A 333 -23.58 -3.61 1.05
C PHE A 333 -22.81 -4.93 1.01
N THR A 334 -21.88 -5.14 1.94
CA THR A 334 -21.14 -6.40 2.06
C THR A 334 -22.07 -7.60 2.26
N LEU A 335 -23.12 -7.46 3.08
CA LEU A 335 -24.12 -8.51 3.28
C LEU A 335 -24.92 -8.79 2.01
N VAL A 336 -25.35 -7.76 1.28
CA VAL A 336 -26.05 -7.93 -0.01
C VAL A 336 -25.19 -8.66 -1.03
N ILE A 337 -23.91 -8.30 -1.14
CA ILE A 337 -22.94 -8.96 -2.02
C ILE A 337 -22.79 -10.45 -1.65
N MET A 338 -22.69 -10.76 -0.35
CA MET A 338 -22.57 -12.13 0.14
C MET A 338 -23.84 -12.95 -0.15
N LEU A 339 -25.02 -12.38 0.08
CA LEU A 339 -26.31 -13.04 -0.22
C LEU A 339 -26.46 -13.33 -1.72
N SER A 340 -26.03 -12.40 -2.57
CA SER A 340 -25.99 -12.57 -4.02
C SER A 340 -25.08 -13.74 -4.43
N ALA A 341 -23.89 -13.83 -3.83
CA ALA A 341 -22.95 -14.94 -4.06
C ALA A 341 -23.52 -16.30 -3.60
N CYS A 342 -24.11 -16.37 -2.41
CA CYS A 342 -24.73 -17.60 -1.90
C CYS A 342 -25.88 -18.08 -2.80
N LYS A 343 -26.73 -17.15 -3.28
CA LYS A 343 -27.82 -17.50 -4.19
C LYS A 343 -27.31 -18.04 -5.53
N ARG A 344 -26.20 -17.50 -6.05
CA ARG A 344 -25.54 -18.00 -7.26
C ARG A 344 -24.97 -19.41 -7.11
N MET A 345 -24.52 -19.82 -5.92
CA MET A 345 -23.97 -21.16 -5.68
C MET A 345 -25.03 -22.24 -5.43
N GLN A 346 -26.26 -21.83 -5.10
CA GLN A 346 -27.39 -22.76 -4.89
C GLN A 346 -28.15 -23.09 -6.18
N LEU A 347 -27.95 -22.28 -7.22
CA LEU A 347 -28.41 -22.53 -8.60
C LEU A 347 -27.37 -23.33 -9.36
#